data_AF-A0A6S7KUM7-F1
#
_entry.id   AF-A0A6S7KUM7-F1
#
_cell.length_a   1.000
_cell.length_b   1.000
_cell.length_c   1.000
_cell.angle_alpha   90.00
_cell.angle_beta   90.00
_cell.angle_gamma   90.00
#
_symmetry.space_group_name_H-M   'P 1'
#
loop_
_entity.id
_entity.type
_entity.pdbx_description
1 polymer ?
#
loop_
_entity_poly.entity_id
_entity_poly.type
_entity_poly.pdbx_seq_one_letter_code
_entity_poly.pdbx_strand_id
1 'polypeptide(L)'
;MSLYNFKKITVVPTAKDFIDIVLSKTQRKTPTVIHRHYKIGRIRQFYMRKIKFTQQNYHDKLTQIITDFPRLEDVHPFYADLMNVLYDKDHYKLALGQINTARHLIDNVAKDYVRLMKYGDSLYRCKQLKRAALGRMCTIMKKQKQSLEYLEQVRQHLSRLPSIDPNTRTLLICGFPNVGKSSFINK
;
A
#
# COMPACT_ATOMS: atom_id res chain seq x y z
N MET A 1 -15.80 22.80 -5.25
CA MET A 1 -15.78 22.28 -3.86
C MET A 1 -15.61 20.78 -3.93
N SER A 2 -14.67 20.21 -3.17
CA SER A 2 -14.33 18.80 -3.28
C SER A 2 -15.43 17.93 -2.68
N LEU A 3 -16.33 17.43 -3.52
CA LEU A 3 -17.07 16.20 -3.24
C LEU A 3 -16.03 15.11 -2.98
N TYR A 4 -15.88 14.70 -1.72
CA TYR A 4 -14.93 13.66 -1.33
C TYR A 4 -15.35 12.34 -1.96
N ASN A 5 -14.63 11.91 -3.00
CA ASN A 5 -14.93 10.68 -3.71
C ASN A 5 -14.14 9.50 -3.12
N PHE A 6 -14.66 8.91 -2.04
CA PHE A 6 -14.09 7.74 -1.37
C PHE A 6 -14.14 6.45 -2.21
N LYS A 7 -14.72 6.49 -3.42
CA LYS A 7 -14.79 5.32 -4.33
C LYS A 7 -13.54 5.15 -5.20
N LYS A 8 -12.65 6.14 -5.26
CA LYS A 8 -11.44 6.11 -6.11
C LYS A 8 -10.25 5.39 -5.47
N ILE A 9 -10.37 4.90 -4.23
CA ILE A 9 -9.28 4.22 -3.53
C ILE A 9 -9.04 2.85 -4.16
N THR A 10 -7.80 2.58 -4.56
CA THR A 10 -7.43 1.28 -5.11
C THR A 10 -7.54 0.15 -4.09
N VAL A 11 -7.85 -1.05 -4.58
CA VAL A 11 -7.98 -2.25 -3.75
C VAL A 11 -6.65 -2.55 -3.06
N VAL A 12 -6.68 -2.74 -1.74
CA VAL A 12 -5.51 -3.08 -0.93
C VAL A 12 -5.44 -4.61 -0.84
N PRO A 13 -4.46 -5.26 -1.50
CA PRO A 13 -4.35 -6.71 -1.47
C PRO A 13 -3.79 -7.18 -0.12
N THR A 14 -4.04 -8.45 0.21
CA THR A 14 -3.44 -9.08 1.39
C THR A 14 -1.92 -9.14 1.28
N ALA A 15 -1.21 -9.27 2.41
CA ALA A 15 0.26 -9.35 2.41
C ALA A 15 0.80 -10.48 1.50
N LYS A 16 0.11 -11.62 1.44
CA LYS A 16 0.50 -12.75 0.60
C LYS A 16 0.32 -12.42 -0.88
N ASP A 17 -0.87 -11.95 -1.27
CA ASP A 17 -1.17 -11.59 -2.65
C ASP A 17 -0.28 -10.45 -3.14
N PHE A 18 0.01 -9.49 -2.27
CA PHE A 18 0.93 -8.39 -2.57
C PHE A 18 2.31 -8.93 -2.98
N ILE A 19 2.86 -9.86 -2.19
CA ILE A 19 4.16 -10.50 -2.48
C ILE A 19 4.09 -11.26 -3.80
N ASP A 20 3.05 -12.06 -4.01
CA ASP A 20 2.91 -12.89 -5.21
C ASP A 20 2.78 -12.02 -6.48
N ILE A 21 2.00 -10.93 -6.41
CA ILE A 21 1.87 -9.96 -7.51
C ILE A 21 3.22 -9.34 -7.86
N VAL A 22 3.99 -8.87 -6.86
CA VAL A 22 5.26 -8.18 -7.09
C VAL A 22 6.35 -9.13 -7.60
N LEU A 23 6.45 -10.34 -7.03
CA LEU A 23 7.42 -11.35 -7.47
C LEU A 23 7.08 -11.87 -8.88
N SER A 24 5.79 -12.14 -9.16
CA SER A 24 5.31 -12.52 -10.48
C SER A 24 5.62 -11.44 -11.52
N LYS A 25 5.35 -10.17 -11.21
CA LYS A 25 5.67 -9.04 -12.09
C LYS A 25 7.18 -8.93 -12.34
N THR A 26 8.00 -9.13 -11.30
CA THR A 26 9.46 -9.13 -11.43
C THR A 26 9.94 -10.24 -12.36
N GLN A 27 9.40 -11.46 -12.24
CA GLN A 27 9.79 -12.58 -13.09
C GLN A 27 9.37 -12.38 -14.55
N ARG A 28 8.16 -11.86 -14.80
CA ARG A 28 7.61 -11.67 -16.15
C ARG A 28 8.23 -10.48 -16.90
N LYS A 29 8.59 -9.40 -16.20
CA LYS A 29 9.03 -8.14 -16.82
C LYS A 29 10.55 -7.94 -16.84
N THR A 30 11.34 -8.84 -16.23
CA THR A 30 12.81 -8.77 -16.25
C THR A 30 13.40 -10.01 -16.91
N PRO A 31 14.54 -9.90 -17.62
CA PRO A 31 15.19 -11.06 -18.24
C PRO A 31 15.50 -12.15 -17.19
N THR A 32 15.35 -13.42 -17.56
CA THR A 32 15.42 -14.56 -16.63
C THR A 32 16.66 -15.42 -16.81
N VAL A 33 17.20 -15.49 -18.03
CA VAL A 33 18.33 -16.36 -18.38
C VAL A 33 19.66 -15.63 -18.14
N ILE A 34 20.58 -16.31 -17.45
CA ILE A 34 21.97 -15.88 -17.29
C ILE A 34 22.90 -17.08 -17.15
N HIS A 35 24.09 -17.00 -17.77
CA HIS A 35 25.07 -18.07 -17.76
C HIS A 35 26.33 -17.69 -16.98
N ARG A 36 27.05 -18.71 -16.47
CA ARG A 36 28.24 -18.55 -15.61
C ARG A 36 29.42 -17.89 -16.33
N HIS A 37 29.55 -18.10 -17.64
CA HIS A 37 30.66 -17.61 -18.48
C HIS A 37 30.52 -16.14 -18.89
N TYR A 38 29.45 -15.45 -18.50
CA TYR A 38 29.28 -14.03 -18.82
C TYR A 38 30.21 -13.15 -17.98
N LYS A 39 30.64 -12.02 -18.56
CA LYS A 39 31.43 -11.00 -17.85
C LYS A 39 30.73 -10.61 -16.53
N ILE A 40 31.51 -10.50 -15.45
CA ILE A 40 30.96 -10.21 -14.10
C ILE A 40 30.12 -8.93 -14.05
N GLY A 41 30.48 -7.91 -14.85
CA GLY A 41 29.69 -6.68 -14.98
C GLY A 41 28.25 -6.95 -15.43
N ARG A 42 28.05 -7.84 -16.41
CA ARG A 42 26.71 -8.24 -16.89
C ARG A 42 25.94 -9.02 -15.83
N ILE A 43 26.62 -9.89 -15.08
CA ILE A 43 26.02 -10.65 -13.96
C ILE A 43 25.54 -9.72 -12.85
N ARG A 44 26.37 -8.76 -12.44
CA ARG A 44 26.00 -7.76 -11.42
C ARG A 44 24.81 -6.94 -11.89
N GLN A 45 24.85 -6.39 -13.10
CA GLN A 45 23.74 -5.61 -13.66
C GLN A 45 22.44 -6.40 -13.74
N PHE A 46 22.49 -7.68 -14.13
CA PHE A 46 21.33 -8.55 -14.18
C PHE A 46 20.63 -8.68 -12.82
N TYR A 47 21.37 -8.96 -11.75
CA TYR A 47 20.80 -9.09 -10.41
C TYR A 47 20.45 -7.75 -9.76
N MET A 48 21.24 -6.69 -10.02
CA MET A 48 20.89 -5.31 -9.60
C MET A 48 19.55 -4.88 -10.20
N ARG A 49 19.33 -5.14 -11.49
CA ARG A 49 18.07 -4.82 -12.16
C ARG A 49 16.90 -5.53 -11.50
N LYS A 50 17.04 -6.81 -11.12
CA LYS A 50 15.97 -7.53 -10.40
C LYS A 50 15.66 -6.90 -9.05
N ILE A 51 16.66 -6.57 -8.23
CA ILE A 51 16.46 -5.95 -6.92
C ILE A 51 15.80 -4.57 -7.07
N LYS A 52 16.31 -3.72 -7.97
CA LYS A 52 15.76 -2.39 -8.22
C LYS A 52 14.35 -2.43 -8.79
N PHE A 53 14.08 -3.34 -9.72
CA PHE A 53 12.74 -3.50 -10.27
C PHE A 53 11.74 -3.92 -9.19
N THR A 54 12.11 -4.86 -8.31
CA THR A 54 11.23 -5.25 -7.20
C THR A 54 11.02 -4.11 -6.21
N GLN A 55 12.08 -3.37 -5.84
CA GLN A 55 11.96 -2.19 -4.98
C GLN A 55 11.01 -1.14 -5.57
N GLN A 56 11.16 -0.78 -6.85
CA GLN A 56 10.29 0.19 -7.48
C GLN A 56 8.82 -0.24 -7.44
N ASN A 57 8.52 -1.52 -7.73
CA ASN A 57 7.14 -2.00 -7.69
C ASN A 57 6.54 -1.99 -6.28
N TYR A 58 7.32 -2.30 -5.24
CA TYR A 58 6.87 -2.12 -3.86
C TYR A 58 6.63 -0.65 -3.55
N HIS A 59 7.58 0.21 -3.90
CA HIS A 59 7.50 1.65 -3.65
C HIS A 59 6.27 2.27 -4.30
N ASP A 60 6.02 1.99 -5.59
CA ASP A 60 4.89 2.54 -6.34
C ASP A 60 3.55 2.12 -5.72
N LYS A 61 3.39 0.82 -5.42
CA LYS A 61 2.15 0.29 -4.83
C LYS A 61 1.92 0.80 -3.41
N LEU A 62 2.95 0.86 -2.57
CA LEU A 62 2.82 1.38 -1.21
C LEU A 62 2.52 2.88 -1.22
N THR A 63 3.16 3.62 -2.13
CA THR A 63 2.89 5.06 -2.31
C THR A 63 1.46 5.28 -2.75
N GLN A 64 0.97 4.52 -3.73
CA GLN A 64 -0.42 4.58 -4.19
C GLN A 64 -1.41 4.37 -3.05
N ILE A 65 -1.19 3.36 -2.20
CA ILE A 65 -2.03 3.13 -1.01
C ILE A 65 -2.01 4.37 -0.11
N ILE A 66 -0.82 4.87 0.25
CA ILE A 66 -0.69 6.04 1.15
C ILE A 66 -1.36 7.30 0.59
N THR A 67 -1.31 7.50 -0.74
CA THR A 67 -1.87 8.70 -1.39
C THR A 67 -3.36 8.62 -1.64
N ASP A 68 -3.89 7.42 -1.90
CA ASP A 68 -5.32 7.23 -2.21
C ASP A 68 -6.18 7.39 -0.95
N PHE A 69 -5.63 7.05 0.22
CA PHE A 69 -6.34 7.19 1.49
C PHE A 69 -6.41 8.67 1.96
N PRO A 70 -7.60 9.16 2.38
CA PRO A 70 -7.78 10.55 2.78
C PRO A 70 -7.00 10.86 4.07
N ARG A 71 -6.27 11.98 4.07
CA ARG A 71 -5.62 12.49 5.28
C ARG A 71 -6.67 13.16 6.16
N LEU A 72 -6.91 12.58 7.33
CA LEU A 72 -7.94 13.06 8.27
C LEU A 72 -7.76 14.53 8.72
N GLU A 73 -6.55 15.08 8.62
CA GLU A 73 -6.24 16.47 8.96
C GLU A 73 -6.61 17.48 7.86
N ASP A 74 -6.62 17.03 6.60
CA ASP A 74 -6.89 17.88 5.42
C ASP A 74 -8.35 17.78 4.96
N VAL A 75 -9.16 16.97 5.65
CA VAL A 75 -10.57 16.71 5.32
C VAL A 75 -11.48 17.58 6.18
N HIS A 76 -12.65 17.95 5.65
CA HIS A 76 -13.64 18.75 6.36
C HIS A 76 -13.96 18.17 7.76
N PRO A 77 -14.10 19.00 8.82
CA PRO A 77 -14.31 18.53 10.19
C PRO A 77 -15.43 17.49 10.35
N PHE A 78 -16.57 17.68 9.67
CA PHE A 78 -17.66 16.69 9.61
C PHE A 78 -17.19 15.28 9.24
N TYR A 79 -16.39 15.15 8.19
CA TYR A 79 -15.88 13.86 7.73
C TYR A 79 -14.74 13.36 8.62
N ALA A 80 -13.91 14.25 9.16
CA ALA A 80 -12.86 13.89 10.11
C ALA A 80 -13.45 13.26 11.39
N ASP A 81 -14.51 13.86 11.93
CA ASP A 81 -15.22 13.36 13.12
C ASP A 81 -15.99 12.08 12.82
N LEU A 82 -16.66 12.01 11.66
CA LEU A 82 -17.31 10.78 11.21
C LEU A 82 -16.31 9.62 11.09
N MET A 83 -15.13 9.86 10.50
CA MET A 83 -14.10 8.83 10.38
C MET A 83 -13.49 8.46 11.73
N ASN A 84 -13.38 9.42 12.66
CA ASN A 84 -12.93 9.13 14.03
C ASN A 84 -13.89 8.16 14.75
N VAL A 85 -15.20 8.41 14.64
CA VAL A 85 -16.22 7.54 15.25
C VAL A 85 -16.27 6.16 14.60
N LEU A 86 -16.11 6.08 13.27
CA LEU A 86 -16.24 4.81 12.54
C LEU A 86 -14.99 3.92 12.59
N TYR A 87 -13.79 4.52 12.54
CA TYR A 87 -12.56 3.77 12.24
C TYR A 87 -11.47 3.88 13.29
N ASP A 88 -11.67 4.69 14.33
CA ASP A 88 -10.64 5.14 15.26
C ASP A 88 -9.48 5.86 14.55
N LYS A 89 -9.40 7.18 14.74
CA LYS A 89 -8.38 8.03 14.11
C LYS A 89 -6.96 7.56 14.42
N ASP A 90 -6.70 7.07 15.62
CA ASP A 90 -5.36 6.68 16.03
C ASP A 90 -4.95 5.37 15.37
N HIS A 91 -5.83 4.38 15.35
CA HIS A 91 -5.57 3.12 14.65
C HIS A 91 -5.39 3.34 13.13
N TYR A 92 -6.21 4.21 12.53
CA TYR A 92 -6.10 4.58 11.12
C TYR A 92 -4.73 5.20 10.78
N LYS A 93 -4.30 6.19 11.57
CA LYS A 93 -3.00 6.85 11.40
C LYS A 93 -1.83 5.89 11.62
N LEU A 94 -1.92 5.02 12.63
CA LEU A 94 -0.90 4.01 12.90
C LEU A 94 -0.76 3.03 11.74
N ALA A 95 -1.88 2.55 11.18
CA ALA A 95 -1.85 1.64 10.03
C ALA A 95 -1.16 2.29 8.81
N LEU A 96 -1.53 3.51 8.43
CA LEU A 96 -0.87 4.24 7.34
C LEU A 96 0.60 4.54 7.64
N GLY A 97 0.93 4.88 8.89
CA GLY A 97 2.30 5.10 9.35
C GLY A 97 3.18 3.85 9.24
N GLN A 98 2.63 2.67 9.57
CA GLN A 98 3.30 1.38 9.40
C GLN A 98 3.57 1.07 7.93
N ILE A 99 2.62 1.35 7.02
CA ILE A 99 2.81 1.20 5.57
C ILE A 99 3.89 2.15 5.04
N ASN A 100 3.91 3.40 5.49
CA ASN A 100 4.96 4.35 5.11
C ASN A 100 6.35 3.93 5.62
N THR A 101 6.41 3.43 6.86
CA THR A 101 7.66 2.89 7.43
C THR A 101 8.15 1.68 6.64
N ALA A 102 7.24 0.77 6.26
CA ALA A 102 7.56 -0.39 5.44
C ALA A 102 8.15 0.01 4.07
N ARG A 103 7.58 1.05 3.43
CA ARG A 103 8.10 1.61 2.18
C ARG A 103 9.56 2.06 2.32
N HIS A 104 9.86 2.86 3.35
CA HIS A 104 11.23 3.32 3.62
C HIS A 104 12.19 2.18 3.93
N LEU A 105 11.76 1.17 4.71
CA LEU A 105 12.57 -0.01 5.01
C LEU A 105 12.93 -0.80 3.75
N ILE A 106 11.98 -0.97 2.82
CA ILE A 106 12.21 -1.66 1.53
C ILE A 106 13.22 -0.89 0.68
N ASP A 107 13.10 0.44 0.61
CA ASP A 107 14.01 1.30 -0.15
C ASP A 107 15.44 1.23 0.41
N ASN A 108 15.59 1.23 1.74
CA ASN A 108 16.88 1.08 2.41
C ASN A 108 17.50 -0.30 2.14
N VAL A 109 16.72 -1.38 2.29
CA VAL A 109 17.17 -2.74 1.96
C VAL A 109 17.67 -2.80 0.51
N ALA A 110 16.92 -2.26 -0.45
CA ALA A 110 17.34 -2.26 -1.84
C ALA A 110 18.65 -1.49 -2.05
N LYS A 111 18.79 -0.32 -1.43
CA LYS A 111 20.00 0.51 -1.51
C LYS A 111 21.23 -0.24 -1.02
N ASP A 112 21.12 -0.91 0.13
CA ASP A 112 22.22 -1.66 0.73
C ASP A 112 22.61 -2.88 -0.10
N TYR A 113 21.64 -3.69 -0.55
CA TYR A 113 21.96 -4.88 -1.36
C TYR A 113 22.48 -4.51 -2.75
N VAL A 114 22.05 -3.40 -3.34
CA VAL A 114 22.62 -2.90 -4.61
C VAL A 114 24.06 -2.44 -4.41
N ARG A 115 24.38 -1.80 -3.28
CA ARG A 115 25.75 -1.44 -2.91
C ARG A 115 26.63 -2.68 -2.74
N LEU A 116 26.15 -3.69 -2.01
CA LEU A 116 26.86 -4.97 -1.81
C LEU A 116 27.08 -5.72 -3.14
N MET A 117 26.10 -5.67 -4.05
CA MET A 117 26.19 -6.34 -5.36
C MET A 117 27.34 -5.81 -6.23
N LYS A 118 27.81 -4.57 -6.00
CA LYS A 118 28.97 -4.02 -6.73
C LYS A 118 30.25 -4.82 -6.51
N TYR A 119 30.37 -5.51 -5.36
CA TYR A 119 31.52 -6.31 -4.98
C TYR A 119 31.31 -7.82 -5.18
N GLY A 120 30.22 -8.24 -5.85
CA GLY A 120 29.97 -9.65 -6.14
C GLY A 120 31.00 -10.22 -7.11
N ASP A 121 31.72 -11.26 -6.72
CA ASP A 121 32.81 -11.91 -7.48
C ASP A 121 32.32 -13.02 -8.43
N SER A 122 31.19 -13.65 -8.10
CA SER A 122 30.72 -14.87 -8.75
C SER A 122 29.21 -14.86 -8.98
N LEU A 123 28.75 -15.68 -9.94
CA LEU A 123 27.32 -15.90 -10.19
C LEU A 123 26.60 -16.38 -8.92
N TYR A 124 27.22 -17.29 -8.17
CA TYR A 124 26.65 -17.85 -6.95
C TYR A 124 26.44 -16.78 -5.88
N ARG A 125 27.47 -15.98 -5.58
CA ARG A 125 27.40 -14.89 -4.59
C ARG A 125 26.34 -13.86 -4.97
N CYS A 126 26.28 -13.45 -6.24
CA CYS A 126 25.27 -12.51 -6.73
C CYS A 126 23.85 -13.10 -6.63
N LYS A 127 23.67 -14.40 -6.94
CA LYS A 127 22.39 -15.09 -6.78
C LYS A 127 21.92 -15.12 -5.33
N GLN A 128 22.82 -15.40 -4.39
CA GLN A 128 22.52 -15.40 -2.95
C GLN A 128 22.16 -14.00 -2.45
N LEU A 129 22.92 -12.97 -2.83
CA LEU A 129 22.60 -11.57 -2.49
C LEU A 129 21.20 -11.18 -2.99
N LYS A 130 20.86 -11.57 -4.23
CA LYS A 130 19.51 -11.32 -4.77
C LYS A 130 18.43 -12.05 -3.97
N ARG A 131 18.64 -13.32 -3.60
CA ARG A 131 17.67 -14.08 -2.79
C ARG A 131 17.47 -13.44 -1.41
N ALA A 132 18.55 -13.04 -0.76
CA ALA A 132 18.50 -12.38 0.54
C ALA A 132 17.77 -11.03 0.47
N ALA A 133 18.06 -10.21 -0.55
CA ALA A 133 17.39 -8.92 -0.75
C ALA A 133 15.87 -9.09 -0.92
N LEU A 134 15.44 -9.94 -1.85
CA LEU A 134 14.01 -10.19 -2.08
C LEU A 134 13.34 -10.83 -0.87
N GLY A 135 14.02 -11.76 -0.20
CA GLY A 135 13.53 -12.39 1.02
C GLY A 135 13.27 -11.36 2.13
N ARG A 136 14.20 -10.43 2.38
CA ARG A 136 14.03 -9.37 3.37
C ARG A 136 12.87 -8.43 3.03
N MET A 137 12.72 -8.05 1.75
CA MET A 137 11.57 -7.24 1.30
C MET A 137 10.24 -7.98 1.56
N CYS A 138 10.18 -9.28 1.25
CA CYS A 138 8.99 -10.09 1.51
C CYS A 138 8.71 -10.21 3.01
N THR A 139 9.73 -10.40 3.84
CA THR A 139 9.57 -10.47 5.31
C THR A 139 9.04 -9.17 5.89
N ILE A 140 9.50 -8.02 5.41
CA ILE A 140 8.94 -6.71 5.79
C ILE A 140 7.44 -6.68 5.46
N MET A 141 7.05 -7.07 4.25
CA MET A 141 5.64 -7.07 3.85
C MET A 141 4.77 -8.05 4.65
N LYS A 142 5.30 -9.23 4.99
CA LYS A 142 4.58 -10.22 5.81
C LYS A 142 4.24 -9.71 7.21
N LYS A 143 5.09 -8.88 7.79
CA LYS A 143 4.84 -8.28 9.11
C LYS A 143 3.65 -7.30 9.08
N GLN A 144 3.33 -6.74 7.92
CA GLN A 144 2.31 -5.70 7.75
C GLN A 144 0.93 -6.28 7.41
N LYS A 145 0.73 -7.58 7.68
CA LYS A 145 -0.51 -8.30 7.37
C LYS A 145 -1.74 -7.64 8.00
N GLN A 146 -1.69 -7.36 9.30
CA GLN A 146 -2.82 -6.80 10.05
C GLN A 146 -3.21 -5.41 9.52
N SER A 147 -2.22 -4.55 9.27
CA SER A 147 -2.46 -3.19 8.76
C SER A 147 -3.09 -3.19 7.37
N LEU A 148 -2.65 -4.10 6.48
CA LEU A 148 -3.23 -4.25 5.14
C LEU A 148 -4.67 -4.78 5.18
N GLU A 149 -4.95 -5.76 6.04
CA GLU A 149 -6.30 -6.30 6.22
C GLU A 149 -7.26 -5.24 6.76
N TYR A 150 -6.83 -4.48 7.77
CA TYR A 150 -7.58 -3.35 8.31
C TYR A 150 -7.85 -2.28 7.24
N LEU A 151 -6.82 -1.85 6.49
CA LEU A 151 -6.99 -0.84 5.45
C LEU A 151 -7.96 -1.29 4.34
N GLU A 152 -7.96 -2.56 3.96
CA GLU A 152 -8.92 -3.06 2.98
C GLU A 152 -10.36 -3.06 3.53
N GLN A 153 -10.56 -3.40 4.80
CA GLN A 153 -11.89 -3.29 5.44
C GLN A 153 -12.37 -1.83 5.48
N VAL A 154 -11.50 -0.90 5.88
CA VAL A 154 -11.79 0.53 5.88
C VAL A 154 -12.13 1.01 4.47
N ARG A 155 -11.37 0.61 3.45
CA ARG A 155 -11.63 0.96 2.06
C ARG A 155 -13.01 0.48 1.58
N GLN A 156 -13.35 -0.78 1.87
CA GLN A 156 -14.65 -1.34 1.48
C GLN A 156 -15.80 -0.59 2.14
N HIS A 157 -15.68 -0.27 3.43
CA HIS A 157 -16.71 0.50 4.14
C HIS A 157 -16.80 1.95 3.64
N LEU A 158 -15.67 2.63 3.46
CA LEU A 158 -15.59 3.98 2.88
C LEU A 158 -16.25 4.08 1.50
N SER A 159 -16.11 3.05 0.66
CA SER A 159 -16.71 3.05 -0.68
C SER A 159 -18.25 3.07 -0.68
N ARG A 160 -18.87 2.69 0.45
CA ARG A 160 -20.33 2.64 0.63
C ARG A 160 -20.89 3.90 1.29
N LEU A 161 -20.04 4.79 1.82
CA LEU A 161 -20.52 6.01 2.46
C LEU A 161 -21.21 6.93 1.45
N PRO A 162 -22.35 7.54 1.82
CA PRO A 162 -23.00 8.54 0.99
C PRO A 162 -22.12 9.81 0.90
N SER A 163 -22.17 10.49 -0.23
CA SER A 163 -21.54 11.82 -0.34
C SER A 163 -22.50 12.88 0.18
N ILE A 164 -22.07 13.61 1.21
CA ILE A 164 -22.81 14.69 1.85
C ILE A 164 -21.93 15.94 1.69
N ASP A 165 -22.47 16.99 1.07
CA ASP A 165 -21.77 18.28 1.02
C ASP A 165 -22.18 19.13 2.23
N PRO A 166 -21.27 19.37 3.20
CA PRO A 166 -21.58 20.09 4.42
C PRO A 166 -21.94 21.57 4.19
N ASN A 167 -21.66 22.13 3.01
CA ASN A 167 -21.92 23.54 2.71
C ASN A 167 -23.25 23.79 1.96
N THR A 168 -23.93 22.73 1.55
CA THR A 168 -25.20 22.86 0.80
C THR A 168 -26.40 22.89 1.74
N ARG A 169 -27.57 23.31 1.25
CA ARG A 169 -28.80 23.33 2.05
C ARG A 169 -29.19 21.90 2.43
N THR A 170 -29.03 21.56 3.70
CA THR A 170 -29.35 20.22 4.23
C THR A 170 -30.49 20.30 5.23
N LEU A 171 -31.42 19.33 5.17
CA LEU A 171 -32.45 19.10 6.18
C LEU A 171 -32.09 17.84 6.99
N LEU A 172 -31.96 17.98 8.31
CA LEU A 172 -31.71 16.88 9.23
C LEU A 172 -33.04 16.42 9.86
N ILE A 173 -33.29 15.12 9.85
CA ILE A 173 -34.48 14.51 10.48
C ILE A 173 -34.01 13.73 11.71
N CYS A 174 -34.26 14.28 12.89
CA CYS A 174 -33.86 13.70 14.18
C CYS A 174 -35.08 13.27 15.01
N GLY A 175 -34.90 12.32 15.93
CA GLY A 175 -35.96 11.83 16.83
C GLY A 175 -35.72 10.40 17.31
N PHE A 176 -36.53 9.91 18.25
CA PHE A 176 -36.35 8.59 18.88
C PHE A 176 -36.40 7.41 17.90
N PRO A 177 -35.78 6.25 18.21
CA PRO A 177 -35.94 5.04 17.42
C PRO A 177 -37.42 4.73 17.11
N ASN A 178 -37.70 4.20 15.92
CA ASN A 178 -39.04 3.75 15.50
C ASN A 178 -40.17 4.79 15.40
N VAL A 179 -39.90 6.11 15.48
CA VAL A 179 -40.93 7.18 15.33
C VAL A 179 -41.33 7.52 13.88
N GLY A 180 -40.95 6.71 12.88
CA GLY A 180 -41.34 6.92 11.47
C GLY A 180 -40.46 7.87 10.64
N LYS A 181 -39.28 8.27 11.13
CA LYS A 181 -38.33 9.15 10.40
C LYS A 181 -37.95 8.63 9.00
N SER A 182 -37.66 7.33 8.88
CA SER A 182 -37.32 6.72 7.59
C SER A 182 -38.51 6.66 6.65
N SER A 183 -39.73 6.48 7.18
CA SER A 183 -40.97 6.52 6.39
C SER A 183 -41.28 7.92 5.87
N PHE A 184 -40.87 8.97 6.60
CA PHE A 184 -40.99 10.36 6.14
C PHE A 184 -40.03 10.66 4.98
N ILE A 185 -38.82 10.07 4.96
CA ILE A 185 -37.86 10.24 3.85
C ILE A 185 -38.35 9.57 2.55
N ASN A 186 -39.08 8.47 2.66
CA ASN A 186 -39.54 7.68 1.50
C ASN A 186 -40.91 8.13 0.95
N LYS A 187 -41.59 9.08 1.59
CA LYS A 187 -42.86 9.66 1.12
C LYS A 187 -42.59 10.92 0.32
#